data_AF-A0A1I0YGM4-F1
#
_entry.id   AF-A0A1I0YGM4-F1
#
_cell.length_a   1.000
_cell.length_b   1.000
_cell.length_c   1.000
_cell.angle_alpha   90.00
_cell.angle_beta   90.00
_cell.angle_gamma   90.00
#
_symmetry.space_group_name_H-M   'P 1'
#
loop_
_entity.id
_entity.type
_entity.pdbx_description
1 polymer ?
#
loop_
_entity_poly.entity_id
_entity_poly.type
_entity_poly.pdbx_seq_one_letter_code
_entity_poly.pdbx_strand_id
1 'polypeptide(L)'
;MSASTRWGLGPRLMLALALVLLVGGLTAAAVALAVGPGVFHEHMVRAGVDDHDAAVLHAEEAFRSAGGWSLALALGAAAVTSLAVCALLTRRVGRSLGALAHAASGIGAGRYGARVAPPGLGAEFDDLAAAFNRMADDLAEADRLRSRLLADVAHELRTPVATLVGYLEAVEDGVQPLDAGTVAVLRAQGDRLTRLAGDLAPPSPAPRAASSSSTGVP
;
A
#
# COMPACT_ATOMS: atom_id res chain seq x y z
N MET A 1 -4.76 29.26 -4.07
CA MET A 1 -4.12 27.98 -4.43
C MET A 1 -2.67 28.01 -3.96
N SER A 2 -2.42 27.60 -2.72
CA SER A 2 -1.06 27.47 -2.18
C SER A 2 -0.55 26.07 -2.49
N ALA A 3 0.34 25.96 -3.48
CA ALA A 3 1.10 24.75 -3.75
C ALA A 3 2.07 24.50 -2.58
N SER A 4 1.59 23.86 -1.52
CA SER A 4 2.46 23.33 -0.47
C SER A 4 3.34 22.28 -1.14
N THR A 5 4.63 22.56 -1.27
CA THR A 5 5.64 21.60 -1.70
C THR A 5 5.65 20.45 -0.69
N ARG A 6 4.86 19.40 -0.92
CA ARG A 6 4.76 18.24 -0.03
C ARG A 6 5.97 17.37 -0.30
N TRP A 7 7.01 17.57 0.49
CA TRP A 7 8.25 16.80 0.36
C TRP A 7 7.94 15.30 0.52
N GLY A 8 8.26 14.52 -0.52
CA GLY A 8 8.11 13.07 -0.54
C GLY A 8 8.99 12.37 0.51
N LEU A 9 8.91 11.04 0.57
CA LEU A 9 9.71 10.23 1.50
C LEU A 9 11.23 10.43 1.27
N GLY A 10 11.64 10.59 0.00
CA GLY A 10 13.04 10.72 -0.43
C GLY A 10 13.83 11.85 0.25
N PRO A 11 13.41 13.14 0.15
CA PRO A 11 14.14 14.25 0.76
C PRO A 11 14.20 14.17 2.30
N ARG A 12 13.19 13.58 2.95
CA ARG A 12 13.21 13.35 4.41
C ARG A 12 14.24 12.30 4.81
N LEU A 13 14.36 11.23 4.03
CA LEU A 13 15.38 10.20 4.24
C LEU A 13 16.79 10.77 4.03
N MET A 14 16.99 11.57 2.98
CA MET A 14 18.28 12.21 2.75
C MET A 14 18.65 13.18 3.86
N LEU A 15 17.70 13.97 4.36
CA LEU A 15 17.91 14.85 5.52
C LEU A 15 18.27 14.08 6.79
N ALA A 16 17.57 12.98 7.07
CA ALA A 16 17.86 12.13 8.22
C ALA A 16 19.27 11.51 8.11
N LEU A 17 19.65 11.03 6.92
CA LEU A 17 20.99 10.47 6.67
C LEU A 17 22.09 11.54 6.77
N ALA A 18 21.84 12.72 6.20
CA ALA A 18 22.74 13.87 6.27
C ALA A 18 22.92 14.35 7.72
N LEU A 19 21.85 14.36 8.52
CA LEU A 19 21.92 14.71 9.94
C LEU A 19 22.76 13.69 10.72
N VAL A 20 22.59 12.39 10.47
CA VAL A 20 23.40 11.34 11.10
C VAL A 20 24.88 11.51 10.77
N LEU A 21 25.20 11.74 9.49
CA LEU A 21 26.59 12.01 9.05
C LEU A 21 27.16 13.27 9.70
N LEU A 22 26.37 14.34 9.76
CA LEU A 22 26.78 15.62 10.33
C LEU A 22 27.01 15.52 11.84
N VAL A 23 26.12 14.86 12.58
CA VAL A 23 26.28 14.64 14.03
C VAL A 23 27.48 13.74 14.30
N GLY A 24 27.66 12.66 13.55
CA GLY A 24 28.82 11.78 13.67
C GLY A 24 30.14 12.54 13.42
N GLY A 25 30.18 13.35 12.35
CA GLY A 25 31.34 14.18 12.02
C GLY A 25 31.65 15.25 13.07
N LEU A 26 30.64 15.98 13.54
CA LEU A 26 30.79 16.99 14.59
C LEU A 26 31.27 16.36 15.91
N THR A 27 30.78 15.19 16.26
CA THR A 27 31.19 14.48 17.48
C THR A 27 32.66 14.08 17.39
N ALA A 28 33.10 13.51 16.26
CA ALA A 28 34.50 13.17 16.03
C ALA A 28 35.41 14.41 16.11
N ALA A 29 35.00 15.51 15.48
CA ALA A 29 35.75 16.77 15.49
C ALA A 29 35.85 17.37 16.90
N ALA A 30 34.74 17.38 17.66
CA ALA A 30 34.70 17.91 19.02
C ALA A 30 35.60 17.11 19.97
N VAL A 31 35.58 15.78 19.88
CA VAL A 31 36.44 14.93 20.73
C VAL A 31 37.91 15.09 20.35
N ALA A 32 38.24 15.16 19.06
CA ALA A 32 39.62 15.41 18.61
C ALA A 32 40.17 16.75 19.13
N LEU A 33 39.34 17.81 19.09
CA LEU A 33 39.73 19.15 19.56
C LEU A 33 39.74 19.30 21.08
N ALA A 34 38.93 18.54 21.82
CA ALA A 34 38.87 18.62 23.29
C ALA A 34 39.96 17.79 23.96
N VAL A 35 40.27 16.61 23.43
CA VAL A 35 41.26 15.69 24.02
C VAL A 35 42.68 15.98 23.50
N GLY A 36 42.79 16.42 22.24
CA GLY A 36 44.08 16.72 21.60
C GLY A 36 44.98 17.72 22.37
N PRO A 37 44.46 18.86 22.87
CA PRO A 37 45.28 19.86 23.56
C PRO A 37 45.66 19.48 24.99
N GLY A 38 44.75 18.83 25.74
CA GLY A 38 44.96 18.51 27.16
C GLY A 38 46.05 17.46 27.39
N VAL A 39 46.10 16.44 26.53
CA VAL A 39 47.11 15.38 26.57
C VAL A 39 48.50 15.90 26.17
N PHE A 40 48.54 16.86 25.25
CA PHE A 40 49.80 17.46 24.77
C PHE A 40 50.48 18.32 25.85
N HIS A 41 49.70 19.08 26.62
CA HIS A 41 50.23 19.99 27.65
C HIS A 41 50.74 19.26 28.90
N GLU A 42 50.05 18.21 29.36
CA GLU A 42 50.48 17.45 30.55
C GLU A 42 51.76 16.64 30.30
N HIS A 43 52.00 16.21 29.06
CA HIS A 43 53.24 15.52 28.67
C HIS A 43 54.44 16.45 28.50
N MET A 44 54.26 17.71 28.05
CA MET A 44 55.38 18.66 27.97
C MET A 44 55.96 19.04 29.35
N VAL A 45 55.14 19.01 30.40
CA VAL A 45 55.55 19.42 31.76
C VAL A 45 56.29 18.31 32.52
N ARG A 46 56.03 17.02 32.22
CA ARG A 46 56.78 15.88 32.79
C ARG A 46 58.03 15.49 31.99
N ALA A 47 58.13 15.92 30.73
CA ALA A 47 59.18 15.46 29.82
C ALA A 47 60.53 16.20 29.94
N GLY A 48 60.67 17.20 30.83
CA GLY A 48 61.94 17.85 31.20
C GLY A 48 63.00 17.82 30.08
N VAL A 49 62.81 18.65 29.05
CA VAL A 49 63.45 18.53 27.74
C VAL A 49 64.98 18.47 27.85
N ASP A 50 65.51 17.25 27.79
CA ASP A 50 66.81 16.89 27.25
C ASP A 50 66.65 15.57 26.47
N ASP A 51 67.10 15.61 25.22
CA ASP A 51 67.23 14.54 24.22
C ASP A 51 66.03 14.20 23.29
N HIS A 52 66.29 14.28 21.97
CA HIS A 52 65.32 14.54 20.90
C HIS A 52 64.52 13.31 20.39
N ASP A 53 64.70 12.11 20.95
CA ASP A 53 64.10 10.88 20.42
C ASP A 53 62.91 10.33 21.25
N ALA A 54 62.90 10.52 22.58
CA ALA A 54 61.84 9.99 23.45
C ALA A 54 60.54 10.82 23.41
N ALA A 55 60.65 12.13 23.15
CA ALA A 55 59.52 13.04 23.08
C ALA A 55 58.61 12.78 21.87
N VAL A 56 59.18 12.35 20.73
CA VAL A 56 58.43 12.05 19.50
C VAL A 56 57.64 10.74 19.65
N LEU A 57 58.25 9.70 20.24
CA LEU A 57 57.61 8.40 20.46
C LEU A 57 56.42 8.48 21.43
N HIS A 58 56.55 9.25 22.52
CA HIS A 58 55.46 9.41 23.50
C HIS A 58 54.33 10.32 22.99
N ALA A 59 54.62 11.32 22.15
CA ALA A 59 53.59 12.11 21.49
C ALA A 59 52.77 11.27 20.49
N GLU A 60 53.42 10.33 19.80
CA GLU A 60 52.76 9.43 18.84
C GLU A 60 51.82 8.40 19.52
N GLU A 61 52.22 7.83 20.67
CA GLU A 61 51.39 6.90 21.45
C GLU A 61 50.15 7.58 22.06
N ALA A 62 50.32 8.79 22.58
CA ALA A 62 49.24 9.58 23.17
C ALA A 62 48.21 10.02 22.10
N PHE A 63 48.69 10.39 20.91
CA PHE A 63 47.83 10.73 19.77
C PHE A 63 47.03 9.51 19.25
N ARG A 64 47.68 8.34 19.14
CA ARG A 64 47.02 7.10 18.69
C ARG A 64 45.95 6.61 19.66
N SER A 65 46.19 6.70 20.97
CA SER A 65 45.23 6.26 21.99
C SER A 65 44.01 7.20 22.10
N ALA A 66 44.23 8.52 22.12
CA ALA A 66 43.16 9.51 22.11
C ALA A 66 42.35 9.48 20.81
N GLY A 67 43.03 9.35 19.66
CA GLY A 67 42.40 9.19 18.34
C GLY A 67 41.55 7.93 18.23
N GLY A 68 42.02 6.82 18.80
CA GLY A 68 41.29 5.53 18.81
C GLY A 68 39.97 5.61 19.57
N TRP A 69 39.95 6.19 20.78
CA TRP A 69 38.72 6.35 21.56
C TRP A 69 37.73 7.32 20.93
N SER A 70 38.22 8.43 20.36
CA SER A 70 37.40 9.39 19.61
C SER A 70 36.70 8.74 18.41
N LEU A 71 37.46 8.01 17.60
CA LEU A 71 36.94 7.30 16.43
C LEU A 71 35.94 6.21 16.84
N ALA A 72 36.25 5.43 17.89
CA ALA A 72 35.36 4.40 18.39
C ALA A 72 34.02 4.97 18.88
N LEU A 73 34.04 6.10 19.61
CA LEU A 73 32.82 6.75 20.08
C LEU A 73 32.00 7.32 18.93
N ALA A 74 32.65 7.97 17.95
CA ALA A 74 31.99 8.52 16.78
C ALA A 74 31.32 7.43 15.92
N LEU A 75 32.04 6.32 15.65
CA LEU A 75 31.49 5.17 14.94
C LEU A 75 30.35 4.51 15.72
N GLY A 76 30.50 4.38 17.04
CA GLY A 76 29.46 3.84 17.92
C GLY A 76 28.18 4.69 17.88
N ALA A 77 28.30 6.01 18.04
CA ALA A 77 27.17 6.94 17.99
C ALA A 77 26.49 6.93 16.60
N ALA A 78 27.26 6.93 15.52
CA ALA A 78 26.74 6.84 14.15
C ALA A 78 26.00 5.52 13.91
N ALA A 79 26.56 4.39 14.38
CA ALA A 79 25.93 3.08 14.28
C ALA A 79 24.61 3.03 15.04
N VAL A 80 24.58 3.46 16.30
CA VAL A 80 23.36 3.48 17.12
C VAL A 80 22.28 4.34 16.48
N THR A 81 22.64 5.55 16.02
CA THR A 81 21.68 6.46 15.38
C THR A 81 21.13 5.88 14.08
N SER A 82 22.00 5.30 13.25
CA SER A 82 21.60 4.62 12.00
C SER A 82 20.63 3.47 12.25
N LEU A 83 20.93 2.60 13.23
CA LEU A 83 20.05 1.50 13.63
C LEU A 83 18.71 2.01 14.14
N ALA A 84 18.70 3.06 14.96
CA ALA A 84 17.47 3.65 15.49
C ALA A 84 16.58 4.21 14.35
N VAL A 85 17.16 4.97 13.41
CA VAL A 85 16.43 5.53 12.26
C VAL A 85 15.90 4.41 11.37
N CYS A 86 16.71 3.41 11.05
CA CYS A 86 16.31 2.25 10.25
C CYS A 86 15.13 1.51 10.90
N ALA A 87 15.25 1.19 12.20
CA ALA A 87 14.19 0.49 12.94
C ALA A 87 12.88 1.28 12.97
N LEU A 88 12.92 2.60 13.17
CA LEU A 88 11.74 3.46 13.15
C LEU A 88 11.07 3.48 11.77
N LEU A 89 11.85 3.61 10.69
CA LEU A 89 11.34 3.63 9.32
C LEU A 89 10.71 2.29 8.94
N THR A 90 11.40 1.18 9.20
CA THR A 90 10.90 -0.17 8.92
C THR A 90 9.58 -0.42 9.65
N ARG A 91 9.49 -0.06 10.94
CA ARG A 91 8.25 -0.20 11.71
C ARG A 91 7.13 0.67 11.15
N ARG A 92 7.42 1.92 10.77
CA ARG A 92 6.42 2.87 10.28
C ARG A 92 5.87 2.46 8.90
N VAL A 93 6.75 2.11 7.97
CA VAL A 93 6.37 1.64 6.62
C VAL A 93 5.65 0.30 6.72
N GLY A 94 6.18 -0.65 7.50
CA GLY A 94 5.57 -1.96 7.70
C GLY A 94 4.14 -1.87 8.25
N ARG A 95 3.90 -0.97 9.22
CA ARG A 95 2.55 -0.73 9.76
C ARG A 95 1.58 -0.18 8.69
N SER A 96 2.04 0.74 7.85
CA SER A 96 1.21 1.30 6.76
C SER A 96 0.87 0.25 5.69
N LEU A 97 1.86 -0.51 5.25
CA LEU A 97 1.65 -1.58 4.26
C LEU A 97 0.78 -2.70 4.84
N GLY A 98 0.96 -3.05 6.11
CA GLY A 98 0.11 -4.03 6.80
C GLY A 98 -1.35 -3.58 6.86
N ALA A 99 -1.62 -2.30 7.13
CA ALA A 99 -2.97 -1.74 7.11
C ALA A 99 -3.61 -1.82 5.72
N LEU A 100 -2.86 -1.46 4.67
CA LEU A 100 -3.33 -1.56 3.28
C LEU A 100 -3.59 -3.01 2.87
N ALA A 101 -2.69 -3.93 3.20
CA ALA A 101 -2.84 -5.36 2.92
C ALA A 101 -4.07 -5.95 3.64
N HIS A 102 -4.31 -5.55 4.88
CA HIS A 102 -5.49 -5.97 5.63
C HIS A 102 -6.79 -5.41 5.06
N ALA A 103 -6.79 -4.15 4.60
CA ALA A 103 -7.93 -3.57 3.91
C ALA A 103 -8.19 -4.28 2.56
N ALA A 104 -7.14 -4.56 1.79
CA ALA A 104 -7.22 -5.26 0.51
C ALA A 104 -7.74 -6.70 0.65
N SER A 105 -7.34 -7.44 1.69
CA SER A 105 -7.92 -8.76 1.96
C SER A 105 -9.40 -8.67 2.35
N GLY A 106 -9.80 -7.57 3.01
CA GLY A 106 -11.21 -7.24 3.24
C GLY A 106 -12.01 -7.06 1.96
N ILE A 107 -11.46 -6.37 0.96
CA ILE A 107 -12.07 -6.21 -0.37
C ILE A 107 -12.30 -7.57 -1.04
N GLY A 108 -11.30 -8.46 -0.99
CA GLY A 108 -11.44 -9.83 -1.52
C GLY A 108 -12.55 -10.67 -0.86
N ALA A 109 -12.94 -10.32 0.37
CA ALA A 109 -14.05 -10.93 1.10
C ALA A 109 -15.40 -10.20 0.89
N GLY A 110 -15.49 -9.28 -0.06
CA GLY A 110 -16.71 -8.50 -0.35
C GLY A 110 -16.95 -7.31 0.57
N ARG A 111 -15.99 -6.95 1.45
CA ARG A 111 -16.15 -5.82 2.38
C ARG A 111 -15.67 -4.51 1.76
N TYR A 112 -16.42 -4.00 0.79
CA TYR A 112 -16.07 -2.79 0.03
C TYR A 112 -16.14 -1.48 0.83
N GLY A 113 -16.63 -1.51 2.07
CA GLY A 113 -16.62 -0.37 3.00
C GLY A 113 -15.28 -0.11 3.69
N ALA A 114 -14.28 -0.98 3.53
CA ALA A 114 -12.96 -0.79 4.14
C ALA A 114 -12.26 0.45 3.56
N ARG A 115 -11.72 1.31 4.42
CA ARG A 115 -10.99 2.53 4.04
C ARG A 115 -9.63 2.57 4.70
N VAL A 116 -8.65 3.13 4.00
CA VAL A 116 -7.29 3.33 4.51
C VAL A 116 -7.06 4.83 4.72
N ALA A 117 -6.71 5.20 5.94
CA ALA A 117 -6.35 6.57 6.28
C ALA A 117 -4.98 6.94 5.67
N PRO A 118 -4.76 8.22 5.29
CA PRO A 118 -3.47 8.66 4.80
C PRO A 118 -2.39 8.42 5.87
N PRO A 119 -1.34 7.64 5.58
CA PRO A 119 -0.32 7.30 6.58
C PRO A 119 0.61 8.47 6.91
N GLY A 120 0.57 9.57 6.15
CA GLY A 120 1.41 10.75 6.40
C GLY A 120 2.90 10.44 6.29
N LEU A 121 3.24 9.46 5.45
CA LEU A 121 4.61 9.02 5.17
C LEU A 121 5.26 9.81 4.03
N GLY A 122 4.45 10.43 3.18
CA GLY A 122 4.88 11.11 1.96
C GLY A 122 3.70 11.18 0.99
N ALA A 123 3.80 12.06 0.00
CA ALA A 123 2.73 12.23 -0.99
C ALA A 123 2.41 10.91 -1.70
N GLU A 124 3.43 10.11 -1.98
CA GLU A 124 3.31 8.84 -2.72
C GLU A 124 2.47 7.81 -1.96
N PHE A 125 2.63 7.72 -0.64
CA PHE A 125 1.84 6.81 0.20
C PHE A 125 0.42 7.32 0.42
N ASP A 126 0.24 8.63 0.54
CA ASP A 126 -1.07 9.25 0.67
C ASP A 126 -1.87 9.09 -0.64
N ASP A 127 -1.21 9.22 -1.80
CA ASP A 127 -1.79 8.98 -3.13
C ASP A 127 -2.17 7.51 -3.31
N LEU A 128 -1.34 6.58 -2.84
CA LEU A 128 -1.66 5.15 -2.85
C LEU A 128 -2.91 4.84 -2.00
N ALA A 129 -3.01 5.42 -0.80
CA ALA A 129 -4.19 5.27 0.05
C ALA A 129 -5.44 5.85 -0.62
N ALA A 130 -5.32 7.02 -1.27
CA ALA A 130 -6.42 7.62 -2.01
C ALA A 130 -6.85 6.78 -3.22
N ALA A 131 -5.91 6.22 -3.97
CA ALA A 131 -6.18 5.32 -5.09
C ALA A 131 -6.89 4.04 -4.65
N PHE A 132 -6.46 3.45 -3.53
CA PHE A 132 -7.13 2.30 -2.93
C PHE A 132 -8.58 2.61 -2.54
N ASN A 133 -8.81 3.75 -1.88
CA ASN A 133 -10.16 4.14 -1.47
C ASN A 133 -11.09 4.36 -2.66
N ARG A 134 -10.60 4.99 -3.75
CA ARG A 134 -11.37 5.14 -5.00
C ARG A 134 -11.76 3.79 -5.60
N MET A 135 -10.81 2.86 -5.70
CA MET A 135 -11.10 1.50 -6.17
C MET A 135 -12.15 0.80 -5.30
N ALA A 136 -12.09 0.99 -3.98
CA ALA A 136 -13.08 0.43 -3.06
C ALA A 136 -14.47 1.06 -3.23
N ASP A 137 -14.55 2.36 -3.52
CA ASP A 137 -15.80 3.06 -3.85
C ASP A 137 -16.41 2.54 -5.15
N ASP A 138 -15.62 2.42 -6.21
CA ASP A 138 -16.06 1.92 -7.52
C ASP A 138 -16.63 0.49 -7.40
N LEU A 139 -15.96 -0.36 -6.63
CA LEU A 139 -16.39 -1.74 -6.42
C LEU A 139 -17.65 -1.83 -5.54
N ALA A 140 -17.76 -0.97 -4.53
CA ALA A 140 -18.99 -0.87 -3.72
C ALA A 140 -20.19 -0.46 -4.58
N GLU A 141 -19.99 0.48 -5.51
CA GLU A 141 -21.07 0.94 -6.38
C GLU A 141 -21.45 -0.12 -7.43
N ALA A 142 -20.47 -0.82 -8.00
CA ALA A 142 -20.72 -1.94 -8.90
C ALA A 142 -21.53 -3.05 -8.22
N ASP A 143 -21.22 -3.38 -6.96
CA ASP A 143 -21.97 -4.38 -6.19
C ASP A 143 -23.40 -3.92 -5.88
N ARG A 144 -23.61 -2.65 -5.50
CA ARG A 144 -24.95 -2.09 -5.31
C ARG A 144 -25.78 -2.15 -6.58
N LEU A 145 -25.19 -1.78 -7.72
CA LEU A 145 -25.87 -1.84 -9.01
C LEU A 145 -26.25 -3.28 -9.34
N ARG A 146 -25.33 -4.23 -9.15
CA ARG A 146 -25.60 -5.66 -9.34
C ARG A 146 -26.76 -6.14 -8.47
N SER A 147 -26.77 -5.80 -7.17
CA SER A 147 -27.85 -6.19 -6.26
C SER A 147 -29.20 -5.60 -6.65
N ARG A 148 -29.23 -4.33 -7.08
CA ARG A 148 -30.47 -3.69 -7.57
C ARG A 148 -30.99 -4.38 -8.83
N LEU A 149 -30.13 -4.61 -9.82
CA LEU A 149 -30.50 -5.32 -11.04
C LEU A 149 -31.06 -6.71 -10.75
N LEU A 150 -30.43 -7.47 -9.85
CA LEU A 150 -30.93 -8.78 -9.45
C LEU A 150 -32.29 -8.71 -8.75
N ALA A 151 -32.52 -7.68 -7.93
CA ALA A 151 -33.80 -7.46 -7.28
C ALA A 151 -34.91 -7.10 -8.28
N ASP A 152 -34.60 -6.22 -9.23
CA ASP A 152 -35.52 -5.79 -10.29
C ASP A 152 -35.91 -6.98 -11.19
N VAL A 153 -34.92 -7.77 -11.61
CA VAL A 153 -35.14 -9.01 -12.38
C VAL A 153 -36.02 -9.99 -11.60
N ALA A 154 -35.73 -10.21 -10.31
CA ALA A 154 -36.54 -11.08 -9.48
C ALA A 154 -38.00 -10.59 -9.37
N HIS A 155 -38.21 -9.28 -9.32
CA HIS A 155 -39.55 -8.69 -9.31
C HIS A 155 -40.29 -8.91 -10.64
N GLU A 156 -39.62 -8.67 -11.76
CA GLU A 156 -40.20 -8.85 -13.10
C GLU A 156 -40.51 -10.31 -13.42
N LEU A 157 -39.74 -11.26 -12.88
CA LEU A 157 -39.99 -12.70 -12.99
C LEU A 157 -41.16 -13.18 -12.11
N ARG A 158 -41.35 -12.59 -10.93
CA ARG A 158 -42.41 -13.02 -9.99
C ARG A 158 -43.80 -12.91 -10.60
N THR A 159 -44.07 -11.83 -11.35
CA THR A 159 -45.38 -11.56 -11.94
C THR A 159 -45.84 -12.62 -12.97
N PRO A 160 -45.06 -12.91 -14.04
CA PRO A 160 -45.43 -13.96 -15.01
C PRO A 160 -45.47 -15.35 -14.38
N VAL A 161 -44.59 -15.65 -13.42
CA VAL A 161 -44.62 -16.92 -12.68
C VAL A 161 -45.89 -17.05 -11.84
N ALA A 162 -46.27 -16.03 -11.07
CA ALA A 162 -47.50 -16.03 -10.30
C ALA A 162 -48.75 -16.16 -11.20
N THR A 163 -48.71 -15.55 -12.39
CA THR A 163 -49.77 -15.68 -13.39
C THR A 163 -49.87 -17.12 -13.92
N LEU A 164 -48.74 -17.74 -14.28
CA LEU A 164 -48.71 -19.14 -14.71
C LEU A 164 -49.27 -20.08 -13.63
N VAL A 165 -48.81 -19.92 -12.38
CA VAL A 165 -49.26 -20.73 -11.25
C VAL A 165 -50.75 -20.53 -10.99
N GLY A 166 -51.24 -19.29 -10.92
CA GLY A 166 -52.67 -19.03 -10.66
C GLY A 166 -53.61 -19.54 -11.75
N TYR A 167 -53.19 -19.52 -13.02
CA TYR A 167 -53.98 -20.13 -14.10
C TYR A 167 -53.96 -21.66 -14.05
N LEU A 168 -52.84 -22.28 -13.66
CA LEU A 168 -52.75 -23.72 -13.47
C LEU A 168 -53.64 -24.18 -12.31
N GLU A 169 -53.58 -23.50 -11.17
CA GLU A 169 -54.44 -23.77 -10.00
C GLU A 169 -55.92 -23.62 -10.36
N ALA A 170 -56.31 -22.55 -11.07
CA ALA A 170 -57.70 -22.37 -11.49
C ALA A 170 -58.21 -23.46 -12.44
N VAL A 171 -57.32 -24.04 -13.26
CA VAL A 171 -57.64 -25.19 -14.12
C VAL A 171 -57.78 -26.47 -13.29
N GLU A 172 -56.90 -26.69 -12.31
CA GLU A 172 -56.94 -27.85 -11.41
C GLU A 172 -58.20 -27.85 -10.53
N ASP A 173 -58.61 -26.69 -10.04
CA ASP A 173 -59.82 -26.50 -9.23
C ASP A 173 -61.11 -26.52 -10.07
N GLY A 174 -61.01 -26.61 -11.41
CA GLY A 174 -62.15 -26.61 -12.33
C GLY A 174 -62.86 -25.26 -12.47
N VAL A 175 -62.26 -24.18 -11.95
CA VAL A 175 -62.78 -22.81 -12.02
C VAL A 175 -62.58 -22.22 -13.43
N GLN A 176 -61.49 -22.56 -14.09
CA GLN A 176 -61.12 -22.11 -15.44
C GLN A 176 -61.00 -23.31 -16.38
N PRO A 177 -61.69 -23.33 -17.55
CA PRO A 177 -61.50 -24.40 -18.52
C PRO A 177 -60.14 -24.31 -19.21
N LEU A 178 -59.52 -25.46 -19.48
CA LEU A 178 -58.32 -25.56 -20.30
C LEU A 178 -58.68 -25.44 -21.80
N ASP A 179 -59.04 -24.23 -22.21
CA ASP A 179 -59.39 -23.89 -23.59
C ASP A 179 -58.26 -23.14 -24.31
N ALA A 180 -58.52 -22.75 -25.57
CA ALA A 180 -57.55 -22.02 -26.38
C ALA A 180 -57.14 -20.67 -25.76
N GLY A 181 -58.03 -20.01 -25.00
CA GLY A 181 -57.75 -18.73 -24.34
C GLY A 181 -56.78 -18.91 -23.17
N THR A 182 -57.06 -19.88 -22.29
CA THR A 182 -56.18 -20.24 -21.17
C THR A 182 -54.78 -20.63 -21.66
N VAL A 183 -54.71 -21.49 -22.69
CA VAL A 183 -53.43 -21.89 -23.30
C VAL A 183 -52.68 -20.71 -23.91
N ALA A 184 -53.38 -19.76 -24.53
CA ALA A 184 -52.76 -18.55 -25.09
C ALA A 184 -52.14 -17.67 -24.00
N VAL A 185 -52.80 -17.50 -22.85
CA VAL A 185 -52.27 -16.74 -21.70
C VAL A 185 -51.02 -17.43 -21.14
N LEU A 186 -51.08 -18.73 -20.88
CA LEU A 186 -49.94 -19.49 -20.37
C LEU A 186 -48.74 -19.42 -21.33
N ARG A 187 -48.97 -19.57 -22.65
CA ARG A 187 -47.92 -19.43 -23.66
C ARG A 187 -47.32 -18.03 -23.67
N ALA A 188 -48.15 -16.99 -23.63
CA ALA A 188 -47.67 -15.60 -23.61
C ALA A 188 -46.77 -15.28 -22.41
N GLN A 189 -47.08 -15.81 -21.22
CA GLN A 189 -46.22 -15.66 -20.04
C GLN A 189 -44.92 -16.46 -20.17
N GLY A 190 -44.96 -17.68 -20.71
CA GLY A 190 -43.77 -18.48 -21.01
C GLY A 190 -42.82 -17.80 -22.01
N ASP A 191 -43.39 -17.21 -23.07
CA ASP A 191 -42.62 -16.44 -24.06
C ASP A 191 -41.99 -15.20 -23.44
N ARG A 192 -42.71 -14.52 -22.53
CA ARG A 192 -42.18 -13.37 -21.79
C ARG A 192 -40.99 -13.74 -20.90
N LEU A 193 -41.08 -14.85 -20.17
CA LEU A 193 -39.98 -15.39 -19.38
C LEU A 193 -38.78 -15.77 -20.25
N THR A 194 -39.02 -16.36 -21.43
CA THR A 194 -37.97 -16.75 -22.38
C THR A 194 -37.22 -15.54 -22.92
N ARG A 195 -37.94 -14.46 -23.27
CA ARG A 195 -37.31 -13.20 -23.68
C ARG A 195 -36.47 -12.60 -22.56
N LEU A 196 -37.02 -12.52 -21.34
CA LEU A 196 -36.29 -11.97 -20.19
C LEU A 196 -35.02 -12.76 -19.88
N ALA A 197 -35.06 -14.09 -20.00
CA ALA A 197 -33.88 -14.95 -19.86
C ALA A 197 -32.85 -14.70 -20.97
N GLY A 198 -33.30 -14.44 -22.20
CA GLY A 198 -32.45 -14.05 -23.32
C GLY A 198 -31.75 -12.70 -23.11
N ASP A 199 -32.46 -11.72 -22.56
CA ASP A 199 -31.94 -10.37 -22.29
C ASP A 199 -30.87 -10.36 -21.19
N LEU A 200 -30.86 -11.36 -20.31
CA LEU A 200 -29.89 -11.51 -19.22
C LEU A 200 -28.63 -12.30 -19.60
N ALA A 201 -28.62 -12.93 -20.78
CA ALA A 201 -27.44 -13.65 -21.25
C ALA A 201 -26.32 -12.64 -21.57
N PRO A 202 -25.12 -12.80 -21.01
CA PRO A 202 -24.02 -11.91 -21.34
C PRO A 202 -23.71 -11.98 -22.84
N PRO A 203 -23.31 -10.87 -23.49
CA PRO A 203 -22.85 -10.93 -24.87
C PRO A 203 -21.69 -11.92 -24.96
N SER A 204 -21.81 -12.93 -25.82
CA SER A 204 -20.72 -13.87 -26.09
C SER A 204 -19.43 -13.10 -26.37
N PRO A 205 -18.31 -13.44 -25.73
CA PRO A 205 -17.04 -12.80 -26.05
C PRO A 205 -16.79 -13.02 -27.54
N ALA A 206 -16.73 -11.92 -28.30
CA ALA A 206 -16.35 -11.96 -29.71
C ALA A 206 -15.02 -12.74 -29.79
N PRO A 207 -14.88 -13.70 -30.72
CA PRO A 207 -13.65 -14.47 -30.85
C PRO A 207 -12.49 -13.48 -31.05
N ARG A 208 -11.50 -13.52 -30.14
CA ARG A 208 -10.23 -12.84 -30.32
C ARG A 208 -9.69 -13.31 -31.66
N ALA A 209 -9.76 -12.46 -32.68
CA ALA A 209 -9.05 -12.68 -33.92
C ALA A 209 -7.59 -12.89 -33.53
N ALA A 210 -7.13 -14.14 -33.64
CA ALA A 210 -5.74 -14.47 -33.49
C ALA A 210 -5.02 -13.67 -34.56
N SER A 211 -4.32 -12.61 -34.16
CA SER A 211 -3.38 -11.93 -35.02
C SER A 211 -2.32 -12.95 -35.40
N SER A 212 -2.45 -13.49 -36.60
CA SER A 212 -1.45 -14.28 -37.28
C SER A 212 -0.20 -13.43 -37.46
N SER A 213 0.73 -13.49 -36.51
CA SER A 213 2.11 -13.11 -36.78
C SER A 213 2.73 -14.23 -37.60
N SER A 214 2.46 -14.17 -38.90
CA SER A 214 3.32 -14.72 -39.93
C SER A 214 4.66 -14.00 -39.85
N THR A 215 5.65 -14.65 -39.26
CA THR A 215 7.04 -14.33 -39.53
C THR A 215 7.70 -15.61 -39.98
N GLY A 216 7.47 -15.94 -41.25
CA GLY A 216 8.35 -16.82 -41.99
C GLY A 216 9.49 -16.02 -42.62
N VAL A 217 10.72 -16.34 -42.19
CA VAL A 217 11.90 -16.72 -43.02
C VAL A 217 12.48 -15.63 -43.95
N PRO A 218 13.81 -15.54 -44.15
CA PRO A 218 14.83 -16.60 -44.03
C PRO A 218 15.88 -16.47 -42.94
#